data_AF-A0AAQ4EFE5-F1
#
_entry.id   AF-A0AAQ4EFE5-F1
#
_cell.length_a   1.000
_cell.length_b   1.000
_cell.length_c   1.000
_cell.angle_alpha   90.00
_cell.angle_beta   90.00
_cell.angle_gamma   90.00
#
_symmetry.space_group_name_H-M   'P 1'
#
loop_
_entity.id
_entity.type
_entity.pdbx_description
1 polymer ?
#
loop_
_entity_poly.entity_id
_entity_poly.type
_entity_poly.pdbx_seq_one_letter_code
_entity_poly.pdbx_strand_id
1 'polypeptide(L)'
;MGHESYLAVYDQVRRTGGELHPTEIYTESNFRDVLERKAVMLQEEKGTLEDQVRRNCPAYMGQGFFYFSEESLGTLVFAWVARKDFDPIIHREMNDRVRWLVDTGLVDFFMRDVSPGPNECWLRRGDKSGIDGRMLHFEDLESVFVLYTLLLQFAFAAFLLECLGAAFAKCCG
;
A
#
# COMPACT_ATOMS: atom_id res chain seq x y z
N MET A 1 9.55 7.53 16.40
CA MET A 1 8.35 7.55 17.26
C MET A 1 8.78 7.54 18.72
N GLY A 2 8.10 8.28 19.60
CA GLY A 2 8.46 8.36 21.03
C GLY A 2 7.95 7.16 21.84
N HIS A 3 8.57 6.88 22.99
CA HIS A 3 8.19 5.78 23.90
C HIS A 3 6.69 5.79 24.27
N GLU A 4 6.10 6.98 24.42
CA GLU A 4 4.69 7.15 24.77
C GLU A 4 3.73 6.64 23.68
N SER A 5 4.04 6.86 22.40
CA SER A 5 3.20 6.40 21.29
C SER A 5 3.21 4.88 21.19
N TYR A 6 4.37 4.25 21.43
CA TYR A 6 4.47 2.79 21.49
C TYR A 6 3.59 2.22 22.60
N LEU A 7 3.64 2.79 23.80
CA LEU A 7 2.81 2.35 24.92
C LEU A 7 1.31 2.53 24.62
N ALA A 8 0.93 3.63 23.97
CA ALA A 8 -0.46 3.85 23.58
C ALA A 8 -0.97 2.79 22.58
N VAL A 9 -0.17 2.45 21.57
CA VAL A 9 -0.52 1.38 20.62
C VAL A 9 -0.57 0.02 21.31
N TYR A 10 0.40 -0.27 22.18
CA TYR A 10 0.43 -1.52 22.93
C TYR A 10 -0.79 -1.68 23.84
N ASP A 11 -1.18 -0.62 24.55
CA ASP A 11 -2.40 -0.60 25.37
C ASP A 11 -3.66 -0.82 24.53
N GLN A 12 -3.71 -0.25 23.32
CA GLN A 12 -4.83 -0.48 22.41
C GLN A 12 -4.91 -1.96 21.99
N VAL A 13 -3.78 -2.57 21.60
CA VAL A 13 -3.71 -3.99 21.25
C VAL A 13 -4.21 -4.87 22.40
N ARG A 14 -3.80 -4.58 23.63
CA ARG A 14 -4.25 -5.32 24.82
C ARG A 14 -5.75 -5.16 25.05
N ARG A 15 -6.29 -3.94 24.93
CA ARG A 15 -7.73 -3.66 25.14
C ARG A 15 -8.61 -4.33 24.09
N THR A 16 -8.14 -4.45 22.86
CA THR A 16 -8.89 -5.09 21.76
C THR A 16 -8.65 -6.59 21.66
N GLY A 17 -7.82 -7.18 22.53
CA GLY A 17 -7.44 -8.59 22.43
C GLY A 17 -6.71 -8.92 21.12
N GLY A 18 -5.94 -7.96 20.59
CA GLY A 18 -5.25 -8.09 19.30
C GLY A 18 -3.95 -8.90 19.34
N GLU A 19 -3.56 -9.42 20.51
CA GLU A 19 -2.42 -10.34 20.62
C GLU A 19 -2.84 -11.72 20.09
N LEU A 20 -2.21 -12.14 19.00
CA LEU A 20 -2.48 -13.42 18.34
C LEU A 20 -1.23 -14.31 18.39
N HIS A 21 -1.44 -15.63 18.44
CA HIS A 21 -0.34 -16.57 18.32
C HIS A 21 0.27 -16.49 16.91
N PRO A 22 1.60 -16.66 16.71
CA PRO A 22 2.22 -16.54 15.38
C PRO A 22 1.58 -17.38 14.27
N THR A 23 1.02 -18.55 14.62
CA THR A 23 0.31 -19.44 13.68
C THR A 23 -1.07 -18.92 13.26
N GLU A 24 -1.63 -17.97 14.00
CA GLU A 24 -2.98 -17.41 13.80
C GLU A 24 -2.94 -16.05 13.08
N ILE A 25 -1.79 -15.35 13.13
CA ILE A 25 -1.64 -14.01 12.53
C ILE A 25 -1.89 -14.05 11.02
N TYR A 26 -1.23 -14.98 10.31
CA TYR A 26 -1.23 -15.05 8.84
C TYR A 26 -2.30 -16.01 8.30
N THR A 27 -3.52 -15.89 8.83
CA THR A 27 -4.69 -16.66 8.37
C THR A 27 -5.43 -15.91 7.27
N GLU A 28 -6.20 -16.65 6.47
CA GLU A 28 -7.00 -16.05 5.39
C GLU A 28 -7.99 -15.01 5.92
N SER A 29 -8.64 -15.30 7.06
CA SER A 29 -9.57 -14.37 7.70
C SER A 29 -8.90 -13.04 8.03
N ASN A 30 -7.69 -13.07 8.60
CA ASN A 30 -7.01 -11.86 9.03
C ASN A 30 -6.50 -11.04 7.83
N PHE A 31 -5.99 -11.69 6.78
CA PHE A 31 -5.62 -10.98 5.55
C PHE A 31 -6.85 -10.30 4.91
N ARG A 32 -8.00 -10.97 4.91
CA ARG A 32 -9.24 -10.40 4.42
C ARG A 32 -9.69 -9.21 5.26
N ASP A 33 -9.65 -9.32 6.59
CA ASP A 33 -9.99 -8.21 7.48
C ASP A 33 -9.07 -7.00 7.27
N VAL A 34 -7.80 -7.21 6.93
CA VAL A 34 -6.88 -6.12 6.54
C VAL A 34 -7.30 -5.48 5.22
N LEU A 35 -7.59 -6.28 4.18
CA LEU A 35 -8.03 -5.77 2.88
C LEU A 35 -9.37 -5.01 2.96
N GLU A 36 -10.27 -5.46 3.82
CA GLU A 36 -11.56 -4.82 4.11
C GLU A 36 -11.44 -3.64 5.08
N ARG A 37 -10.23 -3.27 5.50
CA ARG A 37 -9.93 -2.15 6.42
C ARG A 37 -10.57 -2.31 7.81
N LYS A 38 -10.83 -3.54 8.23
CA LYS A 38 -11.37 -3.89 9.55
C LYS A 38 -10.27 -4.14 10.59
N ALA A 39 -9.09 -4.54 10.13
CA ALA A 39 -7.95 -4.85 10.97
C ALA A 39 -6.64 -4.24 10.44
N VAL A 40 -5.64 -4.16 11.31
CA VAL A 40 -4.27 -3.79 10.97
C VAL A 40 -3.34 -4.83 11.56
N MET A 41 -2.38 -5.30 10.77
CA MET A 41 -1.32 -6.19 11.27
C MET A 41 -0.14 -5.36 11.75
N LEU A 42 0.22 -5.52 13.03
CA LEU A 42 1.40 -4.92 13.63
C LEU A 42 2.49 -5.97 13.72
N GLN A 43 3.45 -5.93 12.78
CA GLN A 43 4.55 -6.87 12.71
C GLN A 43 5.82 -6.20 12.18
N GLU A 44 6.93 -6.94 12.31
CA GLU A 44 8.18 -6.64 11.62
C GLU A 44 7.93 -6.66 10.09
N GLU A 45 8.17 -5.52 9.44
CA GLU A 45 7.85 -5.30 8.03
C GLU A 45 8.74 -6.17 7.12
N LYS A 46 10.06 -6.07 7.29
CA LYS A 46 11.09 -6.59 6.40
C LYS A 46 11.50 -8.01 6.72
N GLY A 47 10.93 -8.94 5.96
CA GLY A 47 11.33 -10.34 5.97
C GLY A 47 10.23 -11.24 6.48
N THR A 48 9.44 -10.79 7.47
CA THR A 48 8.29 -11.57 7.93
C THR A 48 7.00 -11.14 7.24
N LEU A 49 6.52 -9.92 7.46
CA LEU A 49 5.21 -9.49 6.94
C LEU A 49 5.20 -9.43 5.40
N GLU A 50 6.25 -8.85 4.78
CA GLU A 50 6.39 -8.81 3.33
C GLU A 50 6.40 -10.21 2.69
N ASP A 51 7.13 -11.17 3.27
CA ASP A 51 7.20 -12.54 2.76
C ASP A 51 5.85 -13.23 2.86
N GLN A 52 5.14 -13.07 3.99
CA GLN A 52 3.82 -13.65 4.19
C GLN A 52 2.79 -13.07 3.22
N VAL A 53 2.80 -11.75 3.01
CA VAL A 53 1.95 -11.13 2.00
C VAL A 53 2.30 -11.68 0.62
N ARG A 54 3.59 -11.79 0.27
CA ARG A 54 4.01 -12.28 -1.05
C ARG A 54 3.60 -13.73 -1.31
N ARG A 55 3.72 -14.60 -0.31
CA ARG A 55 3.31 -16.01 -0.41
C ARG A 55 1.80 -16.15 -0.64
N ASN A 56 1.01 -15.35 0.05
CA ASN A 56 -0.45 -15.42 -0.02
C ASN A 56 -1.04 -14.52 -1.13
N CYS A 57 -0.20 -13.72 -1.78
CA CYS A 57 -0.59 -12.76 -2.80
C CYS A 57 -1.49 -13.31 -3.92
N PRO A 58 -1.22 -14.51 -4.49
CA PRO A 58 -2.07 -15.06 -5.55
C PRO A 58 -3.52 -15.27 -5.12
N ALA A 59 -3.79 -15.54 -3.84
CA ALA A 59 -5.14 -15.75 -3.33
C ALA A 59 -5.95 -14.45 -3.22
N TYR A 60 -5.29 -13.29 -3.15
CA TYR A 60 -5.93 -11.98 -2.96
C TYR A 60 -5.86 -11.07 -4.18
N MET A 61 -5.35 -11.56 -5.32
CA MET A 61 -5.33 -10.79 -6.56
C MET A 61 -6.73 -10.30 -6.93
N GLY A 62 -6.87 -8.99 -7.17
CA GLY A 62 -8.14 -8.35 -7.51
C GLY A 62 -9.04 -7.99 -6.33
N GLN A 63 -8.68 -8.37 -5.09
CA GLN A 63 -9.45 -8.02 -3.88
C GLN A 63 -9.00 -6.70 -3.25
N GLY A 64 -7.82 -6.19 -3.64
CA GLY A 64 -7.25 -4.95 -3.14
C GLY A 64 -5.74 -5.01 -3.09
N PHE A 65 -5.14 -4.01 -2.44
CA PHE A 65 -3.70 -3.94 -2.20
C PHE A 65 -3.43 -3.81 -0.70
N PHE A 66 -2.41 -4.52 -0.22
CA PHE A 66 -1.86 -4.29 1.10
C PHE A 66 -1.08 -2.97 1.12
N TYR A 67 -1.19 -2.24 2.23
CA TYR A 67 -0.43 -1.02 2.47
C TYR A 67 0.47 -1.20 3.68
N PHE A 68 1.75 -0.91 3.50
CA PHE A 68 2.74 -0.90 4.58
C PHE A 68 2.94 0.52 5.07
N SER A 69 2.81 0.74 6.38
CA SER A 69 3.02 2.05 6.99
C SER A 69 4.45 2.54 6.76
N GLU A 70 4.63 3.84 6.58
CA GLU A 70 5.96 4.48 6.58
C GLU A 70 6.48 4.72 7.99
N GLU A 71 5.57 4.82 8.95
CA GLU A 71 5.92 5.00 10.35
C GLU A 71 6.20 3.65 10.99
N SER A 72 7.43 3.51 11.51
CA SER A 72 7.81 2.40 12.35
C SER A 72 7.57 2.73 13.84
N LEU A 73 6.99 1.78 14.56
CA LEU A 73 6.85 1.83 16.01
C LEU A 73 8.20 1.64 16.73
N GLY A 74 9.14 0.95 16.09
CA GLY A 74 10.46 0.65 16.63
C GLY A 74 11.32 -0.18 15.69
N THR A 75 12.63 -0.16 15.93
CA THR A 75 13.58 -0.97 15.17
C THR A 75 13.90 -2.23 15.95
N LEU A 76 13.61 -3.39 15.36
CA LEU A 76 14.09 -4.67 15.86
C LEU A 76 15.45 -4.94 15.23
N VAL A 77 16.43 -5.31 16.06
CA VAL A 77 17.76 -5.70 15.61
C VAL A 77 17.87 -7.21 15.74
N PHE A 78 18.06 -7.89 14.62
CA PHE A 78 18.41 -9.31 14.63
C PHE A 78 19.86 -9.46 15.09
N ALA A 79 20.05 -10.12 16.23
CA ALA A 79 21.35 -10.44 16.78
C ALA A 79 21.42 -11.93 17.09
N TRP A 80 22.58 -12.53 16.84
CA TRP A 80 22.85 -13.85 17.38
C TRP A 80 23.24 -13.70 18.86
N VAL A 81 22.76 -14.61 19.70
CA VAL A 81 23.00 -14.58 21.14
C VAL A 81 23.59 -15.91 21.58
N ALA A 82 24.50 -15.85 22.54
CA ALA A 82 25.15 -17.01 23.14
C ALA A 82 25.00 -16.97 24.66
N ARG A 83 25.17 -18.14 25.28
CA ARG A 83 25.26 -18.22 26.75
C ARG A 83 26.45 -17.41 27.25
N LYS A 84 26.34 -16.92 28.48
CA LYS A 84 27.40 -16.11 29.11
C LYS A 84 28.74 -16.85 29.23
N ASP A 85 28.70 -18.17 29.38
CA ASP A 85 29.88 -19.05 29.49
C ASP A 85 30.28 -19.70 28.15
N PHE A 86 29.75 -19.18 27.03
CA PHE A 86 30.15 -19.63 25.71
C PHE A 86 31.63 -19.30 25.45
N ASP A 87 32.31 -20.20 24.72
CA ASP A 87 33.74 -20.05 24.46
C ASP A 87 34.02 -18.70 23.75
N PRO A 88 34.88 -17.83 24.34
CA PRO A 88 35.12 -16.50 23.79
C PRO A 88 35.87 -16.51 22.46
N ILE A 89 36.62 -17.57 22.16
CA ILE A 89 37.30 -17.76 20.87
C ILE A 89 36.25 -18.07 19.82
N ILE A 90 35.38 -19.06 20.06
CA ILE A 90 34.30 -19.41 19.13
C ILE A 90 33.35 -18.21 18.94
N HIS A 91 33.06 -17.47 20.01
CA HIS A 91 32.23 -16.27 19.92
C HIS A 91 32.82 -15.22 18.97
N ARG A 92 34.14 -15.02 19.01
CA ARG A 92 34.84 -14.09 18.11
C ARG A 92 34.78 -14.57 16.66
N GLU A 93 35.12 -15.83 16.42
CA GLU A 93 35.09 -16.42 15.08
C GLU A 93 33.67 -16.33 14.46
N MET A 94 32.63 -16.58 15.25
CA MET A 94 31.24 -16.42 14.82
C MET A 94 30.91 -14.98 14.47
N ASN A 95 31.32 -14.00 15.29
CA ASN A 95 31.12 -12.58 14.98
C ASN A 95 31.80 -12.17 13.68
N ASP A 96 33.04 -12.60 13.47
CA ASP A 96 33.80 -12.28 12.26
C ASP A 96 33.17 -12.94 11.03
N ARG A 97 32.64 -14.16 11.19
CA ARG A 97 31.91 -14.84 10.11
C ARG A 97 30.56 -14.19 9.79
N VAL A 98 29.81 -13.76 10.79
CA VAL A 98 28.56 -13.02 10.60
C VAL A 98 28.81 -11.70 9.88
N ARG A 99 29.85 -10.95 10.28
CA ARG A 99 30.27 -9.74 9.57
C ARG A 99 30.61 -10.03 8.12
N TRP A 100 31.42 -11.06 7.87
CA TRP A 100 31.75 -11.47 6.51
C TRP A 100 30.51 -11.80 5.66
N LEU A 101 29.50 -12.47 6.23
CA LEU A 101 28.24 -12.77 5.52
C LEU A 101 27.46 -11.51 5.14
N VAL A 102 27.46 -10.49 6.02
CA VAL A 102 26.82 -9.20 5.77
C VAL A 102 27.62 -8.40 4.73
N ASP A 103 28.93 -8.28 4.91
CA ASP A 103 29.81 -7.50 4.04
C ASP A 103 29.87 -8.04 2.60
N THR A 104 29.72 -9.36 2.44
CA THR A 104 29.63 -10.01 1.12
C THR A 104 28.25 -9.93 0.49
N GLY A 105 27.23 -9.43 1.20
CA GLY A 105 25.84 -9.38 0.73
C GLY A 105 25.19 -10.78 0.59
N LEU A 106 25.80 -11.82 1.17
CA LEU A 106 25.28 -13.18 1.05
C LEU A 106 23.93 -13.33 1.78
N VAL A 107 23.73 -12.57 2.85
CA VAL A 107 22.44 -12.49 3.56
C VAL A 107 21.34 -11.97 2.63
N ASP A 108 21.59 -10.87 1.92
CA ASP A 108 20.61 -10.29 0.99
C ASP A 108 20.35 -11.20 -0.22
N PHE A 109 21.37 -11.92 -0.67
CA PHE A 109 21.21 -12.94 -1.71
C PHE A 109 20.28 -14.06 -1.23
N PHE A 110 20.56 -14.62 -0.05
CA PHE A 110 19.76 -15.69 0.53
C PHE A 110 18.31 -15.26 0.76
N MET A 111 18.09 -14.07 1.32
CA MET A 111 16.74 -13.53 1.56
C MET A 111 15.96 -13.36 0.25
N ARG A 112 16.62 -12.98 -0.85
CA ARG A 112 15.98 -12.90 -2.17
C ARG A 112 15.64 -14.27 -2.75
N ASP A 113 16.49 -15.27 -2.53
CA ASP A 113 16.32 -16.62 -3.06
C ASP A 113 15.17 -17.38 -2.37
N VAL A 114 15.02 -17.20 -1.04
CA VAL A 114 13.95 -17.87 -0.27
C VAL A 114 12.60 -17.16 -0.35
N SER A 115 12.59 -15.89 -0.74
CA SER A 115 11.35 -15.11 -0.89
C SER A 115 10.66 -15.46 -2.21
N PRO A 116 9.32 -15.54 -2.26
CA PRO A 116 8.61 -15.79 -3.50
C PRO A 116 8.93 -14.74 -4.58
N GLY A 117 8.71 -15.11 -5.84
CA GLY A 117 8.86 -14.22 -7.01
C GLY A 117 7.88 -13.03 -7.02
N PRO A 118 7.98 -12.14 -8.03
CA PRO A 118 7.53 -10.74 -7.99
C PRO A 118 6.01 -10.51 -8.09
N ASN A 119 5.17 -11.41 -7.59
CA ASN A 119 3.73 -11.15 -7.48
C ASN A 119 3.52 -10.09 -6.39
N GLU A 120 3.41 -8.83 -6.80
CA GLU A 120 3.20 -7.69 -5.92
C GLU A 120 1.70 -7.37 -5.83
N CYS A 121 1.11 -7.60 -4.65
CA CYS A 121 -0.26 -7.18 -4.28
C CYS A 121 -0.21 -6.16 -3.15
N TRP A 122 0.83 -5.34 -3.13
CA TRP A 122 0.94 -4.23 -2.21
C TRP A 122 1.38 -2.97 -2.96
N LEU A 123 1.04 -1.83 -2.40
CA LEU A 123 1.44 -0.54 -2.94
C LEU A 123 2.94 -0.33 -2.63
N ARG A 124 3.78 -0.13 -3.66
CA ARG A 124 5.19 0.20 -3.42
C ARG A 124 5.29 1.57 -2.76
N ARG A 125 6.22 1.72 -1.79
CA ARG A 125 6.55 3.00 -1.14
C ARG A 125 6.84 4.15 -2.13
N GLY A 126 7.29 3.81 -3.35
CA GLY A 126 7.54 4.75 -4.45
C GLY A 126 6.33 5.10 -5.33
N ASP A 127 5.24 4.33 -5.27
CA ASP A 127 4.00 4.62 -6.03
C ASP A 127 3.23 5.83 -5.47
N LYS A 128 3.76 6.48 -4.43
CA LYS A 128 3.32 7.80 -4.00
C LYS A 128 3.60 8.88 -5.06
N SER A 129 4.49 8.64 -6.03
CA SER A 129 4.61 9.46 -7.25
C SER A 129 3.63 8.96 -8.33
N GLY A 130 2.33 9.08 -8.11
CA GLY A 130 1.39 8.67 -9.16
C GLY A 130 -0.05 8.35 -8.78
N ILE A 131 -0.61 8.91 -7.70
CA ILE A 131 -2.07 9.14 -7.65
C ILE A 131 -2.43 10.28 -8.61
N ASP A 132 -2.00 10.20 -9.86
CA ASP A 132 -2.32 11.15 -10.94
C ASP A 132 -2.52 10.42 -12.28
N GLY A 133 -3.00 9.18 -12.19
CA GLY A 133 -3.50 8.41 -13.30
C GLY A 133 -4.71 7.59 -12.88
N ARG A 134 -5.70 8.20 -12.21
CA ARG A 134 -7.04 7.59 -12.23
C ARG A 134 -7.40 7.46 -13.70
N MET A 135 -7.62 6.23 -14.17
CA MET A 135 -8.24 5.99 -15.46
C MET A 135 -9.54 6.79 -15.44
N LEU A 136 -9.63 7.81 -16.31
CA LEU A 136 -10.87 8.59 -16.43
C LEU A 136 -11.97 7.62 -16.83
N HIS A 137 -12.93 7.43 -15.93
CA HIS A 137 -14.15 6.72 -16.26
C HIS A 137 -15.09 7.68 -16.98
N PHE A 138 -16.02 7.13 -17.74
CA PHE A 138 -16.99 7.93 -18.50
C PHE A 138 -17.82 8.84 -17.59
N GLU A 139 -18.04 8.40 -16.34
CA GLU A 139 -18.70 9.13 -15.26
C GLU A 139 -17.95 10.42 -14.88
N ASP A 140 -16.62 10.43 -14.90
CA ASP A 140 -15.81 11.61 -14.60
C ASP A 140 -15.93 12.70 -15.70
N LEU A 141 -16.31 12.29 -16.92
CA LEU A 141 -16.48 13.18 -18.08
C LEU A 141 -17.93 13.63 -18.31
N GLU A 142 -18.89 13.14 -17.52
CA GLU A 142 -20.32 13.44 -17.69
C GLU A 142 -20.59 14.95 -17.72
N SER A 143 -19.97 15.68 -16.80
CA SER A 143 -20.09 17.14 -16.70
C SER A 143 -19.66 17.88 -17.98
N VAL A 144 -18.64 17.37 -18.69
CA VAL A 144 -18.15 17.94 -19.95
C VAL A 144 -19.18 17.75 -21.06
N PHE A 145 -19.82 16.56 -21.13
CA PHE A 145 -20.87 16.29 -22.10
C PHE A 145 -22.14 17.11 -21.84
N VAL A 146 -22.52 17.29 -20.58
CA VAL A 146 -23.67 18.14 -20.20
C VAL A 146 -23.40 19.60 -20.57
N LEU A 147 -22.21 20.12 -20.27
CA LEU A 147 -21.84 21.48 -20.64
C LEU A 147 -21.83 21.67 -22.17
N TYR A 148 -21.26 20.72 -22.90
CA TYR A 148 -21.21 20.77 -24.37
C TYR A 148 -22.61 20.79 -24.99
N THR A 149 -23.52 19.94 -24.51
CA THR A 149 -24.90 19.89 -25.02
C THR A 149 -25.69 21.16 -24.70
N LEU A 150 -25.52 21.76 -23.51
CA LEU A 150 -26.11 23.05 -23.17
C LEU A 150 -25.63 24.17 -24.09
N LEU A 151 -24.31 24.26 -24.35
CA LEU A 151 -23.75 25.27 -25.25
C LEU A 151 -24.30 25.11 -26.67
N LEU A 152 -24.47 23.87 -27.13
CA LEU A 152 -25.02 23.58 -28.46
C LEU A 152 -26.49 24.01 -28.57
N GLN A 153 -27.28 23.82 -27.52
CA GLN A 153 -28.67 24.31 -27.44
C GLN A 153 -28.73 25.84 -27.47
N PHE A 154 -27.87 26.54 -26.72
CA PHE A 154 -27.83 28.00 -26.73
C PHE A 154 -27.43 28.56 -28.10
N ALA A 155 -26.42 27.98 -28.75
CA ALA A 155 -26.00 28.39 -30.09
C ALA A 155 -27.13 28.19 -31.12
N PHE A 156 -27.83 27.06 -31.05
CA PHE A 156 -28.96 26.78 -31.92
C PHE A 156 -30.13 27.75 -31.70
N ALA A 157 -30.45 28.06 -30.44
CA ALA A 157 -31.50 29.03 -30.11
C ALA A 157 -31.14 30.45 -30.61
N ALA A 158 -29.88 30.88 -30.43
CA ALA A 158 -29.41 32.17 -30.94
C ALA A 158 -29.51 32.24 -32.47
N PHE A 159 -29.11 31.18 -33.17
CA PHE A 159 -29.21 31.10 -34.63
C PHE A 159 -30.66 31.19 -35.11
N LEU A 160 -31.59 30.48 -34.46
CA LEU A 160 -33.02 30.57 -34.79
C LEU A 160 -33.58 31.98 -34.56
N LEU A 161 -33.19 32.63 -33.47
CA LEU A 161 -33.60 34.01 -33.18
C LEU A 161 -33.07 34.99 -34.23
N GLU A 162 -31.82 34.83 -34.67
CA GLU A 162 -31.26 35.64 -35.76
C GLU A 162 -31.99 35.39 -37.09
N CYS A 163 -32.29 34.13 -37.43
CA CYS A 163 -33.05 33.82 -38.64
C CYS A 163 -34.46 34.43 -38.60
N LEU A 164 -35.16 34.35 -37.46
CA LEU A 164 -36.47 34.96 -37.29
C LEU A 164 -36.40 36.48 -37.34
N GLY A 165 -35.40 37.09 -36.69
CA GLY A 165 -35.17 38.53 -36.74
C GLY A 165 -34.85 39.02 -38.16
N ALA A 166 -33.98 38.31 -38.89
CA ALA A 166 -33.63 38.63 -40.27
C ALA A 166 -34.82 38.43 -41.24
N ALA A 167 -35.67 37.41 -41.01
CA ALA A 167 -36.89 37.20 -41.78
C ALA A 167 -37.91 38.31 -41.53
N PHE A 168 -38.12 38.71 -40.27
CA PHE A 168 -38.99 39.84 -39.92
C PHE A 168 -38.48 41.15 -40.50
N ALA A 169 -37.17 41.41 -40.43
CA ALA A 169 -36.55 42.63 -40.99
C ALA A 169 -36.69 42.69 -42.52
N LYS A 170 -36.66 41.55 -43.22
CA LYS A 170 -36.90 41.47 -44.68
C LYS A 170 -38.38 41.57 -45.06
N CYS A 171 -39.31 41.24 -44.17
CA CYS A 171 -40.75 41.33 -44.43
C CYS A 171 -41.37 42.69 -44.03
N CYS A 172 -40.69 43.51 -43.21
CA CYS A 172 -41.14 44.83 -42.77
C CYS A 172 -40.35 46.01 -43.36
N GLY A 173 -39.49 45.78 -44.36
CA GLY A 173 -38.82 46.82 -45.16
C GLY A 173 -39.33 46.81 -46.60
#